data_AF-A0A0C9UBS1-F1
#
_entry.id   AF-A0A0C9UBS1-F1
#
_cell.length_a   1.000
_cell.length_b   1.000
_cell.length_c   1.000
_cell.angle_alpha   90.00
_cell.angle_beta   90.00
_cell.angle_gamma   90.00
#
_symmetry.space_group_name_H-M   'P 1'
#
loop_
_entity.id
_entity.type
_entity.pdbx_description
1 polymer ?
#
loop_
_entity_poly.entity_id
_entity_poly.type
_entity_poly.pdbx_seq_one_letter_code
_entity_poly.pdbx_strand_id
1 'polypeptide(L)'
;MIGGINAAAWSDNTDVKLVIWCDITTKIYVGFSAGVPAASMCNLRVLERVTAPSRRRPNKSLNTRKERMIEVFLCIIFPLVFVALHYIVEGHRFDIYEVVGCRATYVLNWYALVLIWITPLLLALLSCTYAGLILRNLIWNRVTLSACLNNSASSIGLSRYIRLLLLSSITVVYEAAFDVYLIVYNLKINGVSPITSWHDVQLEFSRIARYSRFLLPNAVLVPLMMTWWIPTSACLLFLFCFVLGDEAIKDYRSLISWIKVKILRRPLLRKVEGTSSFARTDSALTDDCEDEKSLSLSRKDSNIIYIDIQPLKPALLPISRFDAHLFTSR
;
A
#
# COMPACT_ATOMS: atom_id res chain seq x y z
N MET A 1 12.20 -3.56 7.30
CA MET A 1 13.66 -3.59 7.03
C MET A 1 14.43 -2.70 8.00
N ILE A 2 14.13 -1.39 8.09
CA ILE A 2 14.84 -0.44 8.99
C ILE A 2 14.85 -0.93 10.44
N GLY A 3 13.68 -1.33 10.97
CA GLY A 3 13.57 -1.90 12.31
C GLY A 3 14.51 -3.10 12.50
N GLY A 4 14.49 -4.08 11.60
CA GLY A 4 15.36 -5.26 11.70
C GLY A 4 16.85 -4.92 11.78
N ILE A 5 17.33 -3.95 10.99
CA ILE A 5 18.73 -3.49 11.04
C ILE A 5 19.02 -2.82 12.39
N ASN A 6 18.09 -1.99 12.89
CA ASN A 6 18.22 -1.36 14.19
C ASN A 6 18.27 -2.40 15.33
N ALA A 7 17.39 -3.40 15.34
CA ALA A 7 17.44 -4.43 16.38
C ALA A 7 18.69 -5.31 16.29
N ALA A 8 19.17 -5.62 15.08
CA ALA A 8 20.39 -6.39 14.91
C ALA A 8 21.64 -5.61 15.36
N ALA A 9 21.67 -4.30 15.12
CA ALA A 9 22.78 -3.46 15.55
C ALA A 9 22.77 -3.26 17.07
N TRP A 10 21.63 -2.97 17.70
CA TRP A 10 21.53 -2.62 19.12
C TRP A 10 20.84 -3.70 19.96
N SER A 11 21.09 -4.98 19.68
CA SER A 11 20.42 -6.10 20.38
C SER A 11 20.69 -6.14 21.88
N ASP A 12 21.89 -5.76 22.30
CA ASP A 12 22.45 -5.93 23.65
C ASP A 12 23.34 -4.75 24.08
N ASN A 13 23.34 -3.65 23.33
CA ASN A 13 24.18 -2.48 23.60
C ASN A 13 23.49 -1.19 23.16
N THR A 14 24.02 -0.06 23.65
CA THR A 14 23.59 1.30 23.31
C THR A 14 24.74 2.13 22.73
N ASP A 15 25.76 1.46 22.18
CA ASP A 15 26.95 2.12 21.65
C ASP A 15 26.61 3.01 20.46
N VAL A 16 27.30 4.15 20.39
CA VAL A 16 27.18 5.07 19.26
C VAL A 16 27.94 4.50 18.07
N LYS A 17 27.21 3.80 17.21
CA LYS A 17 27.69 3.26 15.93
C LYS A 17 26.72 3.63 14.81
N LEU A 18 27.15 3.47 13.55
CA LEU A 18 26.30 3.71 12.38
C LEU A 18 25.58 5.09 12.41
N VAL A 19 26.30 6.16 12.76
CA VAL A 19 25.71 7.51 12.93
C VAL A 19 24.94 7.98 11.70
N ILE A 20 25.52 7.79 10.51
CA ILE A 20 24.90 8.17 9.22
C ILE A 20 23.59 7.40 8.98
N TRP A 21 23.53 6.13 9.39
CA TRP A 21 22.31 5.34 9.30
C TRP A 21 21.22 5.89 10.22
N CYS A 22 21.57 6.30 11.43
CA CYS A 22 20.62 6.88 12.37
C CYS A 22 20.10 8.24 11.87
N ASP A 23 20.95 9.09 11.29
CA ASP A 23 20.50 10.35 10.69
C ASP A 23 19.47 10.11 9.58
N ILE A 24 19.70 9.13 8.71
CA ILE A 24 18.77 8.83 7.61
C ILE A 24 17.48 8.21 8.16
N THR A 25 17.60 7.21 9.04
CA THR A 25 16.44 6.42 9.48
C THR A 25 15.50 7.20 10.39
N THR A 26 16.03 8.08 11.24
CA THR A 26 15.21 8.97 12.07
C THR A 26 14.33 9.88 11.22
N LYS A 27 14.88 10.49 10.15
CA LYS A 27 14.10 11.30 9.20
C LYS A 27 13.08 10.47 8.42
N ILE A 28 13.43 9.24 8.03
CA ILE A 28 12.47 8.34 7.39
C ILE A 28 11.31 8.00 8.34
N TYR A 29 11.58 7.75 9.62
CA TYR A 29 10.51 7.48 10.60
C TYR A 29 9.55 8.67 10.76
N VAL A 30 10.09 9.89 10.79
CA VAL A 30 9.29 11.12 10.85
C VAL A 30 8.46 11.31 9.57
N GLY A 31 9.06 11.09 8.40
CA GLY A 31 8.34 11.17 7.13
C GLY A 31 7.26 10.09 7.02
N PHE A 32 7.52 8.90 7.56
CA PHE A 32 6.59 7.79 7.59
C PHE A 32 5.35 8.10 8.44
N SER A 33 5.51 8.69 9.63
CA SER A 33 4.37 8.99 10.52
C SER A 33 3.36 9.95 9.91
N ALA A 34 3.80 10.90 9.08
CA ALA A 34 2.90 11.78 8.32
C ALA A 34 2.51 11.22 6.95
N GLY A 35 3.38 10.41 6.34
CA GLY A 35 3.18 9.86 5.01
C GLY A 35 2.13 8.75 4.94
N VAL A 36 2.03 7.89 5.95
CA VAL A 36 1.01 6.83 5.96
C VAL A 36 -0.41 7.38 6.01
N PRO A 37 -0.79 8.31 6.91
CA PRO A 37 -2.14 8.88 6.90
C PRO A 37 -2.41 9.68 5.64
N ALA A 38 -1.41 10.40 5.09
CA ALA A 38 -1.56 11.13 3.83
C ALA A 38 -1.79 10.20 2.63
N ALA A 39 -1.04 9.09 2.53
CA ALA A 39 -1.20 8.09 1.48
C ALA A 39 -2.54 7.34 1.61
N SER A 40 -2.96 7.03 2.84
CA SER A 40 -4.24 6.39 3.10
C SER A 40 -5.42 7.31 2.74
N MET A 41 -5.32 8.61 3.06
CA MET A 41 -6.27 9.62 2.62
C MET A 41 -6.33 9.69 1.09
N CYS A 42 -5.17 9.69 0.43
CA CYS A 42 -5.06 9.71 -1.03
C CYS A 42 -5.76 8.48 -1.65
N ASN A 43 -5.52 7.29 -1.12
CA ASN A 43 -6.18 6.05 -1.55
C ASN A 43 -7.70 6.15 -1.39
N LEU A 44 -8.19 6.54 -0.22
CA LEU A 44 -9.62 6.69 0.04
C LEU A 44 -10.26 7.73 -0.87
N ARG A 45 -9.59 8.85 -1.14
CA ARG A 45 -10.07 9.86 -2.07
C ARG A 45 -10.20 9.33 -3.50
N VAL A 46 -9.22 8.56 -3.98
CA VAL A 46 -9.30 7.95 -5.32
C VAL A 46 -10.46 6.95 -5.39
N LEU A 47 -10.66 6.14 -4.34
CA LEU A 47 -11.77 5.19 -4.23
C LEU A 47 -13.14 5.90 -4.20
N GLU A 48 -13.26 7.00 -3.46
CA GLU A 48 -14.48 7.81 -3.37
C GLU A 48 -14.92 8.34 -4.74
N ARG A 49 -14.00 8.82 -5.56
CA ARG A 49 -14.33 9.28 -6.92
C ARG A 49 -14.94 8.20 -7.81
N VAL A 50 -14.48 6.95 -7.66
CA VAL A 50 -15.00 5.83 -8.46
C VAL A 50 -16.45 5.55 -8.08
N THR A 51 -16.79 5.65 -6.79
CA THR A 51 -18.14 5.40 -6.26
C THR A 51 -19.05 6.62 -6.24
N ALA A 52 -18.50 7.82 -6.47
CA ALA A 52 -19.26 9.06 -6.48
C ALA A 52 -20.34 9.05 -7.59
N PRO A 53 -21.58 9.49 -7.27
CA PRO A 53 -22.66 9.61 -8.26
C PRO A 53 -22.26 10.52 -9.42
N SER A 54 -22.79 10.26 -10.63
CA SER A 54 -22.46 11.04 -11.85
C SER A 54 -22.60 12.56 -11.71
N ARG A 55 -23.50 13.06 -10.84
CA ARG A 55 -23.67 14.50 -10.56
C ARG A 55 -22.50 15.13 -9.78
N ARG A 56 -21.73 14.34 -9.03
CA ARG A 56 -20.53 14.80 -8.31
C ARG A 56 -19.23 14.46 -9.04
N ARG A 57 -19.29 13.75 -10.17
CA ARG A 57 -18.09 13.42 -10.93
C ARG A 57 -17.56 14.66 -11.64
N PRO A 58 -16.28 15.01 -11.45
CA PRO A 58 -15.70 16.16 -12.13
C PRO A 58 -15.56 15.96 -13.64
N ASN A 59 -15.46 17.08 -14.36
CA ASN A 59 -15.30 17.11 -15.82
C ASN A 59 -13.97 16.46 -16.27
N LYS A 60 -14.03 15.58 -17.28
CA LYS A 60 -13.00 14.55 -17.56
C LYS A 60 -11.58 15.03 -17.88
N SER A 61 -11.35 16.21 -18.48
CA SER A 61 -10.03 16.57 -19.03
C SER A 61 -9.20 17.50 -18.13
N LEU A 62 -9.79 18.55 -17.57
CA LEU A 62 -9.08 19.54 -16.74
C LEU A 62 -8.88 19.06 -15.29
N ASN A 63 -9.70 18.12 -14.83
CA ASN A 63 -9.59 17.61 -13.46
C ASN A 63 -8.49 16.56 -13.30
N THR A 64 -8.17 15.76 -14.30
CA THR A 64 -7.16 14.69 -14.15
C THR A 64 -5.76 15.22 -13.81
N ARG A 65 -5.34 16.37 -14.38
CA ARG A 65 -4.04 16.98 -14.04
C ARG A 65 -4.03 17.52 -12.61
N LYS A 66 -5.09 18.20 -12.19
CA LYS A 66 -5.25 18.71 -10.81
C LYS A 66 -5.28 17.57 -9.80
N GLU A 67 -5.96 16.49 -10.13
CA GLU A 67 -6.06 15.30 -9.29
C GLU A 67 -4.71 14.63 -9.10
N ARG A 68 -3.96 14.41 -10.19
CA ARG A 68 -2.59 13.88 -10.13
C ARG A 68 -1.67 14.79 -9.32
N MET A 69 -1.78 16.11 -9.46
CA MET A 69 -0.97 17.05 -8.66
C MET A 69 -1.28 16.92 -7.17
N ILE A 70 -2.55 16.72 -6.78
CA ILE A 70 -2.90 16.52 -5.37
C ILE A 70 -2.36 15.17 -4.85
N GLU A 71 -2.39 14.12 -5.66
CA GLU A 71 -1.84 12.80 -5.29
C GLU A 71 -0.32 12.88 -5.07
N VAL A 72 0.40 13.53 -5.98
CA VAL A 72 1.84 13.81 -5.84
C VAL A 72 2.12 14.67 -4.62
N PHE A 73 1.29 15.70 -4.39
CA PHE A 73 1.45 16.56 -3.23
C PHE A 73 1.31 15.79 -1.93
N LEU A 74 0.24 15.01 -1.76
CA LEU A 74 -0.03 14.27 -0.52
C LEU A 74 0.98 13.14 -0.27
N CYS A 75 1.39 12.41 -1.31
CA CYS A 75 2.22 11.23 -1.14
C CYS A 75 3.73 11.53 -1.16
N ILE A 76 4.17 12.67 -1.70
CA ILE A 76 5.60 12.98 -1.87
C ILE A 76 5.94 14.33 -1.22
N ILE A 77 5.29 15.41 -1.64
CA ILE A 77 5.67 16.76 -1.19
C ILE A 77 5.35 16.94 0.29
N PHE A 78 4.18 16.49 0.73
CA PHE A 78 3.73 16.65 2.12
C PHE A 78 4.65 15.94 3.12
N PRO A 79 5.03 14.65 2.95
CA PRO A 79 6.00 14.00 3.84
C PRO A 79 7.38 14.68 3.84
N LEU A 80 7.86 15.13 2.67
CA LEU A 80 9.15 15.83 2.58
C LEU A 80 9.14 17.16 3.35
N VAL A 81 8.08 17.96 3.17
CA VAL A 81 7.87 19.20 3.93
C VAL A 81 7.74 18.89 5.43
N PHE A 82 7.07 17.81 5.80
CA PHE A 82 6.92 17.39 7.18
C PHE A 82 8.26 17.05 7.84
N VAL A 83 9.13 16.32 7.15
CA VAL A 83 10.50 16.04 7.61
C VAL A 83 11.31 17.33 7.75
N ALA A 84 11.16 18.28 6.82
CA ALA A 84 11.83 19.57 6.92
C ALA A 84 11.34 20.38 8.13
N LEU A 85 10.03 20.43 8.37
CA LEU A 85 9.43 21.11 9.51
C LEU A 85 9.81 20.47 10.85
N HIS A 86 10.05 19.16 10.88
CA HIS A 86 10.52 18.49 12.08
C HIS A 86 11.84 19.08 12.63
N TYR A 87 12.69 19.64 11.78
CA TYR A 87 13.94 20.28 12.21
C TYR A 87 13.71 21.42 13.23
N ILE A 88 12.55 22.07 13.19
CA ILE A 88 12.18 23.17 14.10
C ILE A 88 11.92 22.64 15.53
N VAL A 89 11.42 21.42 15.65
CA VAL A 89 10.99 20.81 16.93
C VAL A 89 11.95 19.75 17.46
N GLU A 90 13.02 19.48 16.71
CA GLU A 90 14.06 18.53 17.04
C GLU A 90 14.98 19.09 18.13
N GLY A 91 15.04 18.42 19.29
CA GLY A 91 15.84 18.88 20.42
C GLY A 91 17.32 18.52 20.32
N HIS A 92 17.61 17.27 20.00
CA HIS A 92 18.95 16.74 19.80
C HIS A 92 18.98 15.76 18.62
N ARG A 93 20.13 15.21 18.27
CA ARG A 93 20.30 14.53 16.98
C ARG A 93 19.41 13.29 16.82
N PHE A 94 19.47 12.38 17.79
CA PHE A 94 18.63 11.19 17.90
C PHE A 94 18.90 10.47 19.21
N ASP A 95 17.99 9.56 19.56
CA ASP A 95 18.08 8.68 20.72
C ASP A 95 18.37 7.24 20.30
N ILE A 96 19.26 6.56 21.04
CA ILE A 96 19.53 5.13 20.89
C ILE A 96 18.88 4.39 22.04
N TYR A 97 17.90 3.56 21.72
CA TYR A 97 17.27 2.64 22.67
C TYR A 97 17.80 1.23 22.45
N GLU A 98 18.20 0.56 23.52
CA GLU A 98 18.56 -0.86 23.46
C GLU A 98 17.40 -1.70 22.91
N VAL A 99 17.69 -2.72 22.10
CA VAL A 99 16.76 -3.60 21.37
C VAL A 99 16.01 -2.92 20.21
N VAL A 100 15.71 -1.63 20.31
CA VAL A 100 14.90 -0.91 19.31
C VAL A 100 15.74 -0.13 18.30
N GLY A 101 16.90 0.35 18.73
CA GLY A 101 17.85 1.19 18.01
C GLY A 101 17.45 2.66 17.92
N CYS A 102 17.82 3.30 16.82
CA CYS A 102 17.72 4.75 16.66
C CYS A 102 16.28 5.28 16.50
N ARG A 103 15.99 6.41 17.16
CA ARG A 103 14.71 7.12 17.14
C ARG A 103 14.90 8.63 17.04
N ALA A 104 14.01 9.25 16.28
CA ALA A 104 13.93 10.70 16.21
C ALA A 104 13.48 11.25 17.56
N THR A 105 14.01 12.42 17.92
CA THR A 105 13.65 13.11 19.15
C THR A 105 12.90 14.39 18.84
N TYR A 106 12.09 14.83 19.79
CA TYR A 106 11.31 16.04 19.71
C TYR A 106 11.14 16.63 21.11
N VAL A 107 11.21 17.95 21.21
CA VAL A 107 10.87 18.64 22.46
C VAL A 107 9.37 18.82 22.52
N LEU A 108 8.74 18.38 23.60
CA LEU A 108 7.29 18.48 23.79
C LEU A 108 6.87 19.94 24.07
N ASN A 109 6.84 20.76 23.02
CA ASN A 109 6.26 22.10 23.01
C ASN A 109 4.99 22.11 22.16
N TRP A 110 4.26 23.23 22.15
CA TRP A 110 3.03 23.39 21.37
C TRP A 110 3.25 23.10 19.87
N TYR A 111 4.38 23.52 19.30
CA TYR A 111 4.67 23.33 17.88
C TYR A 111 4.85 21.85 17.53
N ALA A 112 5.58 21.10 18.37
CA ALA A 112 5.74 19.66 18.24
C ALA A 112 4.40 18.95 18.40
N LEU A 113 3.56 19.40 19.34
CA LEU A 113 2.24 18.83 19.56
C LEU A 113 1.39 18.90 18.28
N VAL A 114 1.34 20.09 17.67
CA VAL A 114 0.57 20.34 16.45
C VAL A 114 1.15 19.58 15.25
N LEU A 115 2.46 19.65 15.08
CA LEU A 115 3.13 19.06 13.93
C LEU A 115 3.10 17.53 14.00
N ILE A 116 3.59 16.94 15.09
CA ILE A 116 3.85 15.50 15.17
C ILE A 116 2.58 14.67 15.35
N TRP A 117 1.58 15.16 16.09
CA TRP A 117 0.39 14.35 16.40
C TRP A 117 -0.93 14.93 15.89
N ILE A 118 -1.18 16.23 16.01
CA ILE A 118 -2.45 16.81 15.54
C ILE A 118 -2.54 16.74 14.01
N THR A 119 -1.44 17.01 13.29
CA THR A 119 -1.46 17.02 11.83
C THR A 119 -1.81 15.64 11.24
N PRO A 120 -1.17 14.52 11.66
CA PRO A 120 -1.61 13.18 11.29
C PRO A 120 -3.06 12.88 11.69
N LEU A 121 -3.49 13.30 12.88
CA LEU A 121 -4.86 13.09 13.36
C LEU A 121 -5.91 13.79 12.48
N LEU A 122 -5.62 15.00 12.01
CA LEU A 122 -6.48 15.73 11.08
C LEU A 122 -6.61 15.00 9.74
N LEU A 123 -5.50 14.48 9.20
CA LEU A 123 -5.52 13.66 7.99
C LEU A 123 -6.32 12.36 8.19
N ALA A 124 -6.22 11.76 9.37
CA ALA A 124 -6.99 10.58 9.72
C ALA A 124 -8.50 10.87 9.81
N LEU A 125 -8.89 12.00 10.42
CA LEU A 125 -10.29 12.42 10.46
C LEU A 125 -10.85 12.64 9.06
N LEU A 126 -10.12 13.35 8.20
CA LEU A 126 -10.50 13.53 6.79
C LEU A 126 -10.63 12.19 6.06
N SER A 127 -9.71 11.27 6.28
CA SER A 127 -9.75 9.91 5.74
C SER A 127 -11.01 9.15 6.18
N CYS A 128 -11.38 9.22 7.47
CA CYS A 128 -12.61 8.62 7.99
C CYS A 128 -13.87 9.19 7.31
N THR A 129 -13.90 10.49 7.00
CA THR A 129 -15.03 11.07 6.25
C THR A 129 -15.16 10.47 4.84
N TYR A 130 -14.05 10.31 4.12
CA TYR A 130 -14.05 9.66 2.80
C TYR A 130 -14.47 8.20 2.89
N ALA A 131 -13.95 7.44 3.87
CA ALA A 131 -14.34 6.06 4.11
C ALA A 131 -15.86 5.92 4.36
N GLY A 132 -16.44 6.82 5.16
CA GLY A 132 -17.88 6.86 5.42
C GLY A 132 -18.71 7.18 4.17
N LEU A 133 -18.25 8.12 3.34
CA LEU A 133 -18.91 8.44 2.06
C LEU A 133 -18.88 7.25 1.09
N ILE A 134 -17.74 6.56 0.99
CA ILE A 134 -17.60 5.36 0.17
C ILE A 134 -18.55 4.28 0.67
N LEU A 135 -18.55 4.00 1.96
CA LEU A 135 -19.38 2.96 2.56
C LEU A 135 -20.87 3.23 2.33
N ARG A 136 -21.30 4.50 2.51
CA ARG A 136 -22.65 4.93 2.17
C ARG A 136 -22.96 4.66 0.70
N ASN A 137 -22.11 5.10 -0.23
CA ASN A 137 -22.35 4.89 -1.65
C ASN A 137 -22.39 3.40 -2.03
N LEU A 138 -21.54 2.58 -1.40
CA LEU A 138 -21.54 1.12 -1.59
C LEU A 138 -22.85 0.49 -1.11
N ILE A 139 -23.34 0.85 0.08
CA ILE A 139 -24.57 0.26 0.64
C ILE A 139 -25.78 0.61 -0.23
N TRP A 140 -25.90 1.89 -0.61
CA TRP A 140 -27.06 2.39 -1.34
C TRP A 140 -27.07 1.99 -2.83
N ASN A 141 -25.90 1.94 -3.47
CA ASN A 141 -25.79 1.70 -4.92
C ASN A 141 -25.09 0.37 -5.27
N ARG A 142 -25.11 -0.62 -4.37
CA ARG A 142 -24.32 -1.86 -4.49
C ARG A 142 -24.44 -2.58 -5.83
N VAL A 143 -25.66 -2.65 -6.39
CA VAL A 143 -25.95 -3.36 -7.65
C VAL A 143 -25.41 -2.59 -8.85
N THR A 144 -25.62 -1.28 -8.88
CA THR A 144 -25.12 -0.41 -9.96
C THR A 144 -23.60 -0.32 -9.92
N LEU A 145 -23.01 -0.24 -8.73
CA LEU A 145 -21.56 -0.15 -8.55
C LEU A 145 -20.86 -1.46 -8.90
N SER A 146 -21.40 -2.62 -8.52
CA SER A 146 -20.81 -3.91 -8.93
C SER A 146 -20.85 -4.08 -10.45
N ALA A 147 -21.94 -3.70 -11.11
CA ALA A 147 -22.03 -3.70 -12.57
C ALA A 147 -21.03 -2.72 -13.21
N CYS A 148 -20.92 -1.48 -12.69
CA CYS A 148 -19.96 -0.49 -13.21
C CYS A 148 -18.51 -0.91 -13.00
N LEU A 149 -18.15 -1.49 -11.86
CA LEU A 149 -16.78 -1.94 -11.58
C LEU A 149 -16.39 -3.14 -12.44
N ASN A 150 -17.33 -4.06 -12.69
CA ASN A 150 -17.10 -5.21 -13.56
C ASN A 150 -17.05 -4.83 -15.06
N ASN A 151 -17.80 -3.80 -15.47
CA ASN A 151 -17.86 -3.33 -16.86
C ASN A 151 -16.86 -2.21 -17.19
N SER A 152 -16.30 -1.54 -16.18
CA SER A 152 -15.29 -0.52 -16.44
C SER A 152 -14.01 -1.21 -16.90
N ALA A 153 -13.49 -0.79 -18.05
CA ALA A 153 -12.18 -1.22 -18.56
C ALA A 153 -11.00 -0.92 -17.61
N SER A 154 -11.25 -0.32 -16.43
CA SER A 154 -10.31 -0.20 -15.34
C SER A 154 -10.15 -1.54 -14.61
N SER A 155 -8.94 -2.08 -14.67
CA SER A 155 -8.40 -3.34 -14.13
C SER A 155 -8.67 -3.70 -12.64
N ILE A 156 -9.60 -3.06 -11.92
CA ILE A 156 -9.82 -3.28 -10.48
C ILE A 156 -11.20 -3.90 -10.25
N GLY A 157 -11.23 -5.18 -9.89
CA GLY A 157 -12.45 -5.89 -9.49
C GLY A 157 -13.01 -5.40 -8.15
N LEU A 158 -14.30 -5.68 -7.89
CA LEU A 158 -15.01 -5.30 -6.65
C LEU A 158 -14.31 -5.83 -5.38
N SER A 159 -13.78 -7.06 -5.43
CA SER A 159 -13.05 -7.66 -4.31
C SER A 159 -11.80 -6.86 -3.95
N ARG A 160 -10.98 -6.51 -4.95
CA ARG A 160 -9.79 -5.67 -4.77
C ARG A 160 -10.13 -4.28 -4.24
N TYR A 161 -11.22 -3.68 -4.75
CA TYR A 161 -11.71 -2.40 -4.27
C TYR A 161 -12.05 -2.42 -2.77
N ILE A 162 -12.83 -3.42 -2.33
CA ILE A 162 -13.22 -3.56 -0.92
C ILE A 162 -12.01 -3.82 -0.02
N ARG A 163 -11.06 -4.66 -0.46
CA ARG A 163 -9.81 -4.92 0.28
C ARG A 163 -8.97 -3.66 0.46
N LEU A 164 -8.87 -2.81 -0.58
CA LEU A 164 -8.18 -1.51 -0.50
C LEU A 164 -8.87 -0.54 0.46
N LEU A 165 -10.20 -0.48 0.43
CA LEU A 165 -11.00 0.34 1.34
C LEU A 165 -10.78 -0.09 2.80
N LEU A 166 -10.88 -1.39 3.08
CA LEU A 166 -10.71 -1.94 4.43
C LEU A 166 -9.29 -1.74 4.94
N LEU A 167 -8.27 -2.06 4.13
CA LEU A 167 -6.87 -1.82 4.49
C LEU A 167 -6.64 -0.35 4.86
N SER A 168 -7.01 0.58 3.98
CA SER A 168 -6.76 2.01 4.20
C SER A 168 -7.54 2.53 5.42
N SER A 169 -8.77 2.07 5.63
CA SER A 169 -9.58 2.50 6.77
C SER A 169 -9.04 1.95 8.10
N ILE A 170 -8.65 0.68 8.14
CA ILE A 170 -8.10 0.04 9.35
C ILE A 170 -6.78 0.69 9.73
N THR A 171 -5.88 0.91 8.76
CA THR A 171 -4.59 1.58 9.02
C THR A 171 -4.80 2.96 9.64
N VAL A 172 -5.67 3.79 9.04
CA VAL A 172 -5.94 5.14 9.54
C VAL A 172 -6.54 5.14 10.95
N VAL A 173 -7.55 4.29 11.21
CA VAL A 173 -8.22 4.25 12.52
C VAL A 173 -7.25 3.82 13.60
N TYR A 174 -6.41 2.83 13.31
CA TYR A 174 -5.45 2.32 14.26
C TYR A 174 -4.32 3.32 14.55
N GLU A 175 -3.80 4.00 13.52
CA GLU A 175 -2.82 5.09 13.68
C GLU A 175 -3.39 6.26 14.46
N ALA A 176 -4.61 6.71 14.14
CA ALA A 176 -5.28 7.78 14.87
C ALA A 176 -5.47 7.44 16.36
N ALA A 177 -5.86 6.20 16.66
CA ALA A 177 -6.00 5.75 18.04
C ALA A 177 -4.66 5.78 18.79
N PHE A 178 -3.57 5.40 18.12
CA PHE A 178 -2.23 5.45 18.68
C PHE A 178 -1.76 6.89 18.91
N ASP A 179 -2.01 7.80 17.97
CA ASP A 179 -1.67 9.22 18.11
C ASP A 179 -2.44 9.89 19.26
N VAL A 180 -3.74 9.61 19.39
CA VAL A 180 -4.54 10.09 20.52
C VAL A 180 -4.00 9.58 21.85
N TYR A 181 -3.64 8.30 21.92
CA TYR A 181 -3.01 7.72 23.10
C TYR A 181 -1.69 8.44 23.44
N LEU A 182 -0.83 8.69 22.46
CA LEU A 182 0.44 9.41 22.67
C LEU A 182 0.21 10.85 23.12
N ILE A 183 -0.76 11.57 22.55
CA ILE A 183 -1.10 12.93 22.96
C ILE A 183 -1.50 12.93 24.45
N VAL A 184 -2.44 12.07 24.84
CA VAL A 184 -2.94 11.99 26.22
C VAL A 184 -1.81 11.60 27.18
N TYR A 185 -0.97 10.65 26.79
CA TYR A 185 0.18 10.21 27.60
C TYR A 185 1.19 11.33 27.82
N ASN A 186 1.61 12.00 26.73
CA ASN A 186 2.61 13.08 26.78
C ASN A 186 2.10 14.27 27.60
N LEU A 187 0.84 14.67 27.42
CA LEU A 187 0.23 15.78 28.16
C LEU A 187 0.07 15.49 29.65
N LYS A 188 -0.24 14.23 30.03
CA LYS A 188 -0.43 13.87 31.44
C LYS A 188 0.87 13.74 32.23
N ILE A 189 1.94 13.25 31.60
CA ILE A 189 3.18 12.91 32.32
C ILE A 189 4.18 14.05 32.25
N ASN A 190 4.43 14.56 31.06
CA ASN A 190 5.50 15.53 30.84
C ASN A 190 4.99 16.98 30.89
N GLY A 191 3.69 17.18 30.70
CA GLY A 191 3.13 18.52 30.45
C GLY A 191 3.68 19.12 29.15
N VAL A 192 3.30 20.36 28.84
CA VAL A 192 3.91 21.10 27.73
C VAL A 192 5.12 21.86 28.27
N SER A 193 6.28 21.66 27.68
CA SER A 193 7.49 22.40 28.04
C SER A 193 7.30 23.89 27.77
N PRO A 194 7.70 24.79 28.69
CA PRO A 194 7.63 26.24 28.49
C PRO A 194 8.67 26.74 27.47
N ILE A 195 9.62 25.90 27.07
CA ILE A 195 10.68 26.25 26.12
C ILE A 195 10.07 26.37 24.72
N THR A 196 9.96 27.61 24.26
CA THR A 196 9.37 27.96 22.96
C THR A 196 10.37 28.58 21.99
N SER A 197 11.51 29.08 22.50
CA SER A 197 12.54 29.67 21.65
C SER A 197 13.28 28.56 20.89
N TRP A 198 13.45 28.76 19.58
CA TRP A 198 14.10 27.76 18.72
C TRP A 198 15.57 27.53 19.09
N HIS A 199 16.27 28.59 19.51
CA HIS A 199 17.65 28.50 19.97
C HIS A 199 17.75 27.59 21.19
N ASP A 200 16.85 27.73 22.17
CA ASP A 200 16.85 26.92 23.40
C ASP A 200 16.54 25.45 23.12
N VAL A 201 15.66 25.17 22.15
CA VAL A 201 15.35 23.80 21.72
C VAL A 201 16.59 23.11 21.15
N GLN A 202 17.45 23.84 20.43
CA GLN A 202 18.58 23.27 19.71
C GLN A 202 19.95 23.43 20.39
N LEU A 203 20.00 23.93 21.63
CA LEU A 203 21.28 24.18 22.34
C LEU A 203 22.20 22.95 22.38
N GLU A 204 21.64 21.75 22.47
CA GLU A 204 22.38 20.49 22.52
C GLU A 204 22.15 19.62 21.29
N PHE A 205 22.02 20.23 20.09
CA PHE A 205 21.64 19.51 18.87
C PHE A 205 22.56 18.32 18.54
N SER A 206 23.87 18.43 18.79
CA SER A 206 24.83 17.36 18.49
C SER A 206 24.82 16.19 19.47
N ARG A 207 24.04 16.28 20.56
CA ARG A 207 24.00 15.25 21.61
C ARG A 207 23.26 14.00 21.12
N ILE A 208 23.77 12.84 21.48
CA ILE A 208 23.14 11.53 21.25
C ILE A 208 22.86 10.90 22.61
N ALA A 209 21.59 10.77 22.98
CA ALA A 209 21.22 10.13 24.23
C ALA A 209 21.10 8.61 24.06
N ARG A 210 21.40 7.88 25.13
CA ARG A 210 21.49 6.42 25.15
C ARG A 210 20.66 5.89 26.31
N TYR A 211 19.75 4.97 26.00
CA TYR A 211 18.83 4.39 26.98
C TYR A 211 18.93 2.87 26.96
N SER A 212 19.55 2.33 28.01
CA SER A 212 19.62 0.88 28.22
C SER A 212 18.30 0.32 28.71
N ARG A 213 18.00 -0.92 28.34
CA ARG A 213 16.71 -1.58 28.55
C ARG A 213 16.31 -1.64 30.02
N PHE A 214 17.27 -1.84 30.93
CA PHE A 214 17.00 -1.95 32.36
C PHE A 214 16.61 -0.63 33.03
N LEU A 215 16.93 0.52 32.42
CA LEU A 215 16.56 1.86 32.91
C LEU A 215 15.24 2.36 32.34
N LEU A 216 14.69 1.66 31.34
CA LEU A 216 13.49 2.09 30.62
C LEU A 216 12.22 1.59 31.33
N PRO A 217 11.39 2.48 31.89
CA PRO A 217 10.12 2.07 32.45
C PRO A 217 9.19 1.53 31.35
N ASN A 218 8.34 0.57 31.72
CA ASN A 218 7.38 -0.05 30.79
C ASN A 218 6.48 0.98 30.10
N ALA A 219 6.20 2.10 30.76
CA ALA A 219 5.40 3.20 30.22
C ALA A 219 6.01 3.86 28.98
N VAL A 220 7.35 3.88 28.85
CA VAL A 220 8.08 4.42 27.67
C VAL A 220 8.34 3.31 26.66
N LEU A 221 8.66 2.12 27.16
CA LEU A 221 8.99 0.97 26.34
C LEU A 221 7.80 0.46 25.51
N VAL A 222 6.60 0.38 26.08
CA VAL A 222 5.42 -0.15 25.36
C VAL A 222 5.10 0.71 24.13
N PRO A 223 4.96 2.05 24.23
CA PRO A 223 4.78 2.90 23.05
C PRO A 223 5.91 2.74 22.03
N LEU A 224 7.16 2.63 22.50
CA LEU A 224 8.32 2.44 21.64
C LEU A 224 8.22 1.12 20.84
N MET A 225 7.78 0.02 21.47
CA MET A 225 7.52 -1.24 20.79
C MET A 225 6.32 -1.14 19.84
N MET A 226 5.27 -0.40 20.20
CA MET A 226 4.12 -0.18 19.34
C MET A 226 4.52 0.52 18.04
N THR A 227 5.40 1.54 18.07
CA THR A 227 5.92 2.17 16.83
C THR A 227 6.62 1.18 15.88
N TRP A 228 7.06 0.03 16.40
CA TRP A 228 7.70 -1.03 15.64
C TRP A 228 6.69 -2.06 15.09
N TRP A 229 5.71 -2.43 15.92
CA TRP A 229 4.69 -3.41 15.56
C TRP A 229 3.60 -2.84 14.66
N ILE A 230 3.25 -1.55 14.78
CA ILE A 230 2.20 -0.90 13.97
C ILE A 230 2.52 -0.98 12.45
N PRO A 231 3.72 -0.56 11.97
CA PRO A 231 4.03 -0.69 10.54
C PRO A 231 4.11 -2.15 10.09
N THR A 232 4.57 -3.03 10.99
CA THR A 232 4.70 -4.47 10.70
C THR A 232 3.34 -5.13 10.54
N SER A 233 2.38 -4.81 11.41
CA SER A 233 1.01 -5.32 11.32
C SER A 233 0.30 -4.82 10.07
N ALA A 234 0.50 -3.54 9.68
CA ALA A 234 -0.01 -3.01 8.42
C ALA A 234 0.56 -3.74 7.19
N CYS A 235 1.85 -4.07 7.20
CA CYS A 235 2.47 -4.87 6.14
C CYS A 235 1.88 -6.28 6.08
N LEU A 236 1.69 -6.95 7.22
CA LEU A 236 1.07 -8.27 7.28
C LEU A 236 -0.38 -8.24 6.77
N LEU A 237 -1.13 -7.19 7.13
CA LEU A 237 -2.50 -6.97 6.65
C LEU A 237 -2.51 -6.79 5.13
N PHE A 238 -1.57 -6.02 4.57
CA PHE A 238 -1.42 -5.88 3.13
C PHE A 238 -1.10 -7.23 2.44
N LEU A 239 -0.19 -8.02 3.00
CA LEU A 239 0.14 -9.35 2.44
C LEU A 239 -1.09 -10.25 2.41
N PHE A 240 -1.85 -10.31 3.50
CA PHE A 240 -3.10 -11.08 3.56
C PHE A 240 -4.15 -10.55 2.58
N CYS A 241 -4.29 -9.22 2.50
CA CYS A 241 -5.26 -8.53 1.66
C CYS A 241 -4.86 -8.36 0.19
N PHE A 242 -3.66 -8.76 -0.26
CA PHE A 242 -3.31 -8.65 -1.69
C PHE A 242 -2.55 -9.87 -2.18
N VAL A 243 -1.51 -10.29 -1.47
CA VAL A 243 -0.64 -11.39 -1.91
C VAL A 243 -1.35 -12.73 -1.88
N LEU A 244 -2.22 -12.97 -0.88
CA LEU A 244 -2.99 -14.21 -0.76
C LEU A 244 -4.35 -14.17 -1.48
N GLY A 245 -4.64 -13.14 -2.27
CA GLY A 245 -5.91 -13.05 -2.98
C GLY A 245 -6.03 -14.02 -4.14
N ASP A 246 -7.24 -14.50 -4.43
CA ASP A 246 -7.52 -15.36 -5.59
C ASP A 246 -7.05 -14.75 -6.91
N GLU A 247 -7.14 -13.43 -7.05
CA GLU A 247 -6.63 -12.68 -8.21
C GLU A 247 -5.10 -12.83 -8.34
N ALA A 248 -4.36 -12.61 -7.25
CA ALA A 248 -2.91 -12.74 -7.25
C ALA A 248 -2.45 -14.18 -7.49
N ILE A 249 -3.17 -15.16 -6.92
CA ILE A 249 -2.88 -16.59 -7.13
C ILE A 249 -3.05 -16.97 -8.61
N LYS A 250 -4.06 -16.43 -9.31
CA LYS A 250 -4.24 -16.65 -10.74
C LYS A 250 -3.07 -16.09 -11.55
N ASP A 251 -2.61 -14.89 -11.21
CA ASP A 251 -1.46 -14.26 -11.86
C ASP A 251 -0.16 -15.04 -11.61
N TYR A 252 0.07 -15.51 -10.37
CA TYR A 252 1.22 -16.37 -10.04
C TYR A 252 1.19 -17.68 -10.83
N ARG A 253 0.01 -18.32 -10.96
CA ARG A 253 -0.14 -19.55 -11.76
C ARG A 253 0.15 -19.29 -13.23
N SER A 254 -0.31 -18.16 -13.77
CA SER A 254 -0.03 -17.75 -15.15
C SER A 254 1.47 -17.54 -15.38
N LEU A 255 2.14 -16.83 -14.46
CA LEU A 255 3.59 -16.60 -14.52
C LEU A 255 4.38 -17.91 -14.42
N ILE A 256 4.02 -18.79 -13.48
CA ILE A 256 4.67 -20.11 -13.34
C ILE A 256 4.45 -20.96 -14.59
N SER A 257 3.26 -20.93 -15.17
CA SER A 257 2.93 -21.62 -16.43
C SER A 257 3.80 -21.10 -17.57
N TRP A 258 3.94 -19.78 -17.69
CA TRP A 258 4.81 -19.15 -18.68
C TRP A 258 6.28 -19.51 -18.48
N ILE A 259 6.78 -19.50 -17.24
CA ILE A 259 8.15 -19.94 -16.91
C ILE A 259 8.34 -21.42 -17.31
N LYS A 260 7.37 -22.28 -16.99
CA LYS A 260 7.43 -23.72 -17.35
C LYS A 260 7.50 -23.95 -18.86
N VAL A 261 6.69 -23.21 -19.64
CA VAL A 261 6.63 -23.35 -21.10
C VAL A 261 7.83 -22.70 -21.78
N LYS A 262 8.17 -21.46 -21.40
CA LYS A 262 9.11 -20.64 -22.18
C LYS A 262 10.55 -20.78 -21.73
N ILE A 263 10.79 -20.98 -20.43
CA ILE A 263 12.15 -21.11 -19.87
C ILE A 263 12.52 -22.59 -19.73
N LEU A 264 11.64 -23.39 -19.11
CA LEU A 264 11.92 -24.81 -18.85
C LEU A 264 11.54 -25.74 -20.02
N ARG A 265 10.90 -25.23 -21.08
CA ARG A 265 10.42 -25.98 -22.26
C ARG A 265 9.67 -27.27 -21.90
N ARG A 266 8.96 -27.28 -20.78
CA ARG A 266 8.12 -28.41 -20.38
C ARG A 266 6.74 -28.26 -21.01
N PRO A 267 6.20 -29.26 -21.70
CA PRO A 267 4.84 -29.20 -22.20
C PRO A 267 3.87 -29.09 -21.03
N LEU A 268 2.90 -28.17 -21.12
CA LEU A 268 1.81 -28.11 -20.14
C LEU A 268 0.95 -29.36 -20.33
N LEU A 269 0.93 -30.22 -19.32
CA LEU A 269 -0.05 -31.30 -19.25
C LEU A 269 -1.44 -30.66 -19.18
N ARG A 270 -2.20 -30.78 -20.27
CA ARG A 270 -3.60 -30.36 -20.33
C ARG A 270 -4.35 -31.17 -19.29
N LYS A 271 -4.89 -30.51 -18.26
CA LYS A 271 -5.89 -31.12 -17.38
C LYS A 271 -7.13 -31.34 -18.25
N VAL A 272 -7.34 -32.58 -18.69
CA VAL A 272 -8.61 -33.00 -19.30
C VAL A 272 -9.64 -32.96 -18.19
N GLU A 273 -10.40 -31.87 -18.09
CA GLU A 273 -11.66 -31.90 -17.36
C GLU A 273 -12.59 -32.81 -18.16
N GLY A 274 -12.81 -34.01 -17.62
CA GLY A 274 -13.77 -34.95 -18.15
C GLY A 274 -15.16 -34.32 -18.06
N THR A 275 -15.62 -33.72 -19.14
CA THR A 275 -17.05 -33.61 -19.44
C THR A 275 -17.59 -35.03 -19.54
N SER A 276 -18.14 -35.54 -18.44
CA SER A 276 -19.08 -36.64 -18.48
C SER A 276 -20.34 -36.13 -19.18
N SER A 277 -20.36 -36.20 -20.51
CA SER A 277 -21.59 -36.10 -21.28
C SER A 277 -22.42 -37.34 -20.97
N PHE A 278 -23.34 -37.22 -20.02
CA PHE A 278 -24.40 -38.20 -19.82
C PHE A 278 -25.37 -38.05 -21.00
N ALA A 279 -25.20 -38.91 -22.00
CA ALA A 279 -26.11 -39.00 -23.13
C ALA A 279 -27.48 -39.47 -22.61
N ARG A 280 -28.49 -38.59 -22.67
CA ARG A 280 -29.89 -38.97 -22.58
C ARG A 280 -30.39 -39.18 -24.01
N THR A 281 -30.53 -40.44 -24.40
CA THR A 281 -31.36 -40.88 -25.52
C THR A 281 -32.79 -40.42 -25.29
N ASP A 282 -33.33 -39.62 -26.20
CA ASP A 282 -34.75 -39.60 -26.51
C ASP A 282 -34.91 -39.73 -28.02
N SER A 283 -35.71 -40.73 -28.37
CA SER A 283 -36.05 -41.18 -29.72
C SER A 283 -37.19 -40.36 -30.34
N ALA A 284 -37.19 -40.34 -31.67
CA ALA A 284 -38.29 -40.07 -32.59
C ALA A 284 -38.60 -38.59 -32.92
N LEU A 285 -38.26 -38.15 -34.13
CA LEU A 285 -39.16 -38.21 -35.29
C LEU A 285 -38.43 -37.78 -36.57
N THR A 286 -38.77 -38.50 -37.63
CA THR A 286 -38.33 -38.51 -39.03
C THR A 286 -38.49 -37.17 -39.76
N ASP A 287 -37.53 -36.81 -40.60
CA ASP A 287 -37.83 -36.34 -41.95
C ASP A 287 -36.62 -36.53 -42.89
N ASP A 288 -36.95 -36.86 -44.14
CA ASP A 288 -36.10 -37.43 -45.19
C ASP A 288 -35.20 -36.40 -45.89
N CYS A 289 -33.99 -36.84 -46.30
CA CYS A 289 -33.46 -36.56 -47.64
C CYS A 289 -32.20 -37.41 -47.91
N GLU A 290 -32.32 -38.28 -48.91
CA GLU A 290 -31.23 -39.02 -49.54
C GLU A 290 -30.23 -38.07 -50.23
N ASP A 291 -28.94 -38.39 -50.18
CA ASP A 291 -28.19 -38.67 -51.41
C ASP A 291 -26.82 -39.32 -51.11
N GLU A 292 -26.56 -40.38 -51.88
CA GLU A 292 -25.48 -41.34 -51.75
C GLU A 292 -24.25 -40.92 -52.58
N LYS A 293 -23.04 -40.96 -51.99
CA LYS A 293 -21.85 -41.49 -52.69
C LYS A 293 -20.67 -41.79 -51.78
N SER A 294 -19.96 -42.84 -52.19
CA SER A 294 -19.19 -43.77 -51.39
C SER A 294 -17.67 -43.56 -51.42
N LEU A 295 -17.03 -44.18 -50.41
CA LEU A 295 -15.71 -44.83 -50.44
C LEU A 295 -14.42 -43.96 -50.45
N SER A 296 -13.71 -43.92 -49.32
CA SER A 296 -12.52 -44.78 -49.11
C SER A 296 -11.81 -44.50 -47.78
N LEU A 297 -11.39 -45.58 -47.12
CA LEU A 297 -10.51 -45.62 -45.96
C LEU A 297 -9.18 -44.89 -46.23
N SER A 298 -8.76 -44.03 -45.30
CA SER A 298 -7.36 -44.03 -44.87
C SER A 298 -7.22 -43.44 -43.46
N ARG A 299 -6.98 -44.36 -42.52
CA ARG A 299 -6.52 -44.08 -41.16
C ARG A 299 -5.11 -43.50 -41.23
N LYS A 300 -4.92 -42.25 -40.80
CA LYS A 300 -3.58 -41.74 -40.47
C LYS A 300 -3.65 -40.74 -39.32
N ASP A 301 -3.26 -41.23 -38.14
CA ASP A 301 -2.97 -40.45 -36.96
C ASP A 301 -1.86 -39.42 -37.25
N SER A 302 -2.09 -38.15 -36.92
CA SER A 302 -1.06 -37.16 -36.58
C SER A 302 -1.70 -35.84 -36.14
N ASN A 303 -2.12 -35.77 -34.89
CA ASN A 303 -2.50 -34.51 -34.25
C ASN A 303 -1.25 -33.73 -33.84
N ILE A 304 -0.83 -32.77 -34.68
CA ILE A 304 0.01 -31.63 -34.26
C ILE A 304 -0.68 -30.37 -34.76
N ILE A 305 -1.48 -29.74 -33.88
CA ILE A 305 -2.05 -28.42 -34.12
C ILE A 305 -1.06 -27.41 -33.53
N TYR A 306 -0.34 -26.70 -34.40
CA TYR A 306 0.36 -25.48 -34.00
C TYR A 306 -0.68 -24.40 -33.72
N ILE A 307 -0.86 -24.03 -32.46
CA ILE A 307 -1.59 -22.82 -32.10
C ILE A 307 -0.61 -21.67 -32.30
N ASP A 308 -0.84 -20.88 -33.35
CA ASP A 308 -0.19 -19.59 -33.53
C ASP A 308 -0.73 -18.65 -32.44
N ILE A 309 0.02 -18.54 -31.34
CA ILE A 309 -0.26 -17.58 -30.28
C ILE A 309 0.20 -16.23 -30.82
N GLN A 310 -0.74 -15.47 -31.41
CA GLN A 310 -0.56 -14.05 -31.64
C GLN A 310 0.02 -13.43 -30.34
N PRO A 311 1.14 -12.69 -30.41
CA PRO A 311 1.74 -12.12 -29.23
C PRO A 311 0.73 -11.17 -28.59
N LEU A 312 0.25 -11.52 -27.40
CA LEU A 312 -0.54 -10.61 -26.58
C LEU A 312 0.36 -9.41 -26.30
N LYS A 313 0.03 -8.28 -26.95
CA LYS A 313 0.70 -6.99 -26.77
C LYS A 313 0.87 -6.78 -25.26
N PRO A 314 2.09 -6.57 -24.75
CA PRO A 314 2.27 -6.34 -23.33
C PRO A 314 1.39 -5.16 -22.96
N ALA A 315 0.45 -5.38 -22.05
CA ALA A 315 -0.22 -4.31 -21.34
C ALA A 315 0.86 -3.57 -20.55
N LEU A 316 1.51 -2.63 -21.22
CA LEU A 316 2.38 -1.64 -20.62
C LEU A 316 1.55 -0.94 -19.55
N LEU A 317 1.88 -1.24 -18.29
CA LEU A 317 1.72 -0.33 -17.17
C LEU A 317 2.11 1.08 -17.65
N PRO A 318 1.32 2.13 -17.37
CA PRO A 318 1.78 3.49 -17.61
C PRO A 318 2.77 3.83 -16.49
N ILE A 319 3.97 3.26 -16.56
CA ILE A 319 5.14 3.84 -15.92
C ILE A 319 5.48 5.05 -16.78
N SER A 320 5.39 6.21 -16.15
CA SER A 320 5.78 7.50 -16.69
C SER A 320 7.03 7.41 -17.55
N ARG A 321 6.92 7.86 -18.80
CA ARG A 321 8.06 8.33 -19.61
C ARG A 321 8.82 9.36 -18.77
N PHE A 322 9.96 8.96 -18.22
CA PHE A 322 11.01 9.85 -17.77
C PHE A 322 11.90 10.04 -19.00
N ASP A 323 11.73 11.16 -19.70
CA ASP A 323 12.57 11.51 -20.85
C ASP A 323 13.97 11.89 -20.34
N ALA A 324 14.86 10.92 -20.32
CA ALA A 324 16.30 11.12 -20.18
C ALA A 324 16.94 11.18 -21.57
N HIS A 325 16.74 12.31 -22.27
CA HIS A 325 17.55 12.69 -23.43
C HIS A 325 17.63 14.20 -23.53
N LEU A 326 18.50 14.80 -22.71
CA LEU A 326 19.00 16.15 -22.92
C LEU A 326 20.34 16.34 -22.21
N PHE A 327 21.32 15.51 -22.57
CA PHE A 327 22.74 15.81 -22.40
C PHE A 327 23.54 14.90 -23.34
N THR A 328 23.80 15.39 -24.55
CA THR A 328 25.04 15.18 -25.33
C THR A 328 24.89 15.87 -26.68
N SER A 329 25.95 16.59 -27.10
CA SER A 329 26.12 17.31 -28.39
C SER A 329 25.52 18.72 -28.50
N ARG A 330 26.16 19.72 -27.88
CA ARG A 330 27.08 20.64 -28.58
C ARG A 330 27.85 21.50 -27.58
#